data_AF-A0A7X8VP05-F1
#
_entry.id   AF-A0A7X8VP05-F1
#
_cell.length_a   1.000
_cell.length_b   1.000
_cell.length_c   1.000
_cell.angle_alpha   90.00
_cell.angle_beta   90.00
_cell.angle_gamma   90.00
#
_symmetry.space_group_name_H-M   'P 1'
#
loop_
_entity.id
_entity.type
_entity.pdbx_description
1 polymer ?
#
loop_
_entity_poly.entity_id
_entity_poly.type
_entity_poly.pdbx_seq_one_letter_code
_entity_poly.pdbx_strand_id
1 'polypeptide(L)'
;MLSRQLKTLAFCFLAVMAFTSPRLLAQDDGFDFNSLIIDAELYIWNRISDALDLFRGGLAGGPALGAELALTEYAQLGAYASYEKGVAFPHFIFPFWLVDYYEKKEPFLEFHEGQYATASFGPWRKESFDDYSSNIDRHFPRHKWDVRIQLHAFILSAYATFRPTEFVDFLAGFVGWDPSGDDQRLDYVATRYPADQFGRGLCNILFGAFEIPVNIIRVTASEGDLPGLSKGLGLGLWRFVCREVVGVVELVTFPFGWQPIIQPEYIFPLNQNMSWRTQRPSFHKQY
;
A
#
# COMPACT_ATOMS: atom_id res chain seq x y z
N MET A 1 35.87 -0.94 -18.73
CA MET A 1 36.14 0.19 -17.81
C MET A 1 34.99 1.21 -17.76
N LEU A 2 34.38 1.56 -18.90
CA LEU A 2 33.30 2.56 -19.00
C LEU A 2 32.07 2.27 -18.10
N SER A 3 31.64 1.01 -17.94
CA SER A 3 30.44 0.68 -17.16
C SER A 3 30.63 0.84 -15.64
N ARG A 4 31.86 0.72 -15.13
CA ARG A 4 32.14 0.98 -13.70
C ARG A 4 32.11 2.48 -13.42
N GLN A 5 32.76 3.27 -14.27
CA GLN A 5 32.75 4.74 -14.13
C GLN A 5 31.35 5.33 -14.29
N LEU A 6 30.51 4.78 -15.18
CA LEU A 6 29.12 5.20 -15.31
C LEU A 6 28.29 4.91 -14.05
N LYS A 7 28.50 3.75 -13.42
CA LYS A 7 27.87 3.40 -12.13
C LYS A 7 28.36 4.30 -10.99
N THR A 8 29.64 4.62 -10.96
CA THR A 8 30.22 5.54 -9.96
C THR A 8 29.71 6.96 -10.17
N LEU A 9 29.59 7.43 -11.41
CA LEU A 9 29.01 8.73 -11.75
C LEU A 9 27.52 8.80 -11.40
N ALA A 10 26.75 7.76 -11.71
CA ALA A 10 25.33 7.69 -11.33
C ALA A 10 25.16 7.69 -9.80
N PHE A 11 26.05 7.00 -9.08
CA PHE A 11 26.05 6.98 -7.61
C PHE A 11 26.45 8.33 -7.02
N CYS A 12 27.49 8.99 -7.56
CA CYS A 12 27.88 10.33 -7.17
C CYS A 12 26.81 11.37 -7.51
N PHE A 13 26.11 11.20 -8.64
CA PHE A 13 25.02 12.08 -9.04
C PHE A 13 23.79 11.90 -8.14
N LEU A 14 23.42 10.65 -7.79
CA LEU A 14 22.39 10.36 -6.80
C LEU A 14 22.75 10.90 -5.41
N ALA A 15 24.01 10.78 -4.99
CA ALA A 15 24.49 11.36 -3.74
C ALA A 15 24.39 12.90 -3.79
N VAL A 16 24.87 13.53 -4.86
CA VAL A 16 24.80 14.99 -5.03
C VAL A 16 23.35 15.47 -5.08
N MET A 17 22.44 14.77 -5.76
CA MET A 17 21.01 15.11 -5.78
C MET A 17 20.36 14.97 -4.39
N ALA A 18 20.74 13.95 -3.61
CA ALA A 18 20.34 13.84 -2.21
C ALA A 18 20.89 15.00 -1.35
N PHE A 19 22.07 15.54 -1.69
CA PHE A 19 22.69 16.68 -1.01
C PHE A 19 22.26 18.06 -1.54
N THR A 20 21.66 18.18 -2.73
CA THR A 20 21.25 19.47 -3.32
C THR A 20 19.77 19.80 -3.14
N SER A 21 19.08 19.09 -2.25
CA SER A 21 17.82 19.57 -1.69
C SER A 21 18.02 21.02 -1.18
N PRO A 22 17.23 22.00 -1.61
CA PRO A 22 17.47 23.42 -1.35
C PRO A 22 17.24 23.85 0.12
N ARG A 23 17.19 22.90 1.07
CA ARG A 23 16.95 23.16 2.50
C ARG A 23 18.21 23.14 3.38
N LEU A 24 19.40 22.90 2.83
CA LEU A 24 20.66 22.98 3.59
C LEU A 24 21.17 24.41 3.80
N LEU A 25 20.32 25.43 3.68
CA LEU A 25 20.66 26.81 4.00
C LEU A 25 19.97 27.25 5.30
N ALA A 26 20.79 27.26 6.35
CA ALA A 26 20.70 28.07 7.55
C ALA A 26 19.64 27.70 8.60
N GLN A 27 20.04 26.86 9.57
CA GLN A 27 19.83 27.17 11.00
C GLN A 27 20.87 26.43 11.87
N ASP A 28 21.39 27.15 12.86
CA ASP A 28 22.57 26.86 13.71
C ASP A 28 22.36 25.72 14.75
N ASP A 29 21.68 24.63 14.39
CA ASP A 29 21.55 23.44 15.23
C ASP A 29 22.42 22.31 14.66
N GLY A 30 23.19 21.65 15.52
CA GLY A 30 24.17 20.62 15.12
C GLY A 30 23.58 19.59 14.14
N PHE A 31 24.42 19.10 13.22
CA PHE A 31 24.05 18.12 12.20
C PHE A 31 23.24 16.96 12.80
N ASP A 32 21.92 16.98 12.61
CA ASP A 32 21.03 15.96 13.12
C ASP A 32 20.98 14.80 12.14
N PHE A 33 21.86 13.81 12.34
CA PHE A 33 21.88 12.57 11.57
C PHE A 33 20.52 11.90 11.49
N ASN A 34 19.67 12.02 12.52
CA ASN A 34 18.36 11.41 12.53
C ASN A 34 17.43 12.08 11.51
N SER A 35 17.44 13.42 11.45
CA SER A 35 16.66 14.17 10.45
C SER A 35 17.04 13.80 9.01
N LEU A 36 18.34 13.64 8.73
CA LEU A 36 18.84 13.26 7.41
C LEU A 36 18.44 11.84 7.02
N ILE A 37 18.49 10.90 7.97
CA ILE A 37 18.04 9.52 7.75
C ILE A 37 16.54 9.53 7.41
N ILE A 38 15.73 10.25 8.20
CA ILE A 38 14.29 10.32 7.99
C ILE A 38 13.94 10.97 6.64
N ASP A 39 14.61 12.06 6.27
CA ASP A 39 14.40 12.73 4.97
C ASP A 39 14.78 11.81 3.79
N ALA A 40 15.91 11.12 3.90
CA ALA A 40 16.34 10.16 2.88
C ALA A 40 15.37 8.97 2.77
N GLU A 41 14.90 8.46 3.91
CA GLU A 41 13.94 7.37 3.97
C GLU A 41 12.58 7.77 3.38
N LEU A 42 12.06 8.95 3.70
CA LEU A 42 10.82 9.48 3.12
C LEU A 42 10.95 9.73 1.62
N TYR A 43 12.08 10.29 1.18
CA TYR A 43 12.34 10.45 -0.24
C TYR A 43 12.29 9.10 -0.97
N ILE A 44 12.99 8.08 -0.44
CA ILE A 44 12.97 6.72 -1.00
C ILE A 44 11.54 6.17 -1.01
N TRP A 45 10.79 6.39 0.09
CA TRP A 45 9.43 5.93 0.21
C TRP A 45 8.51 6.53 -0.85
N ASN A 46 8.51 7.85 -1.01
CA ASN A 46 7.70 8.51 -2.04
C ASN A 46 8.01 7.95 -3.43
N ARG A 47 9.29 7.74 -3.75
CA ARG A 47 9.67 7.13 -5.04
C ARG A 47 9.16 5.70 -5.20
N ILE A 48 9.09 4.92 -4.12
CA ILE A 48 8.49 3.59 -4.15
C ILE A 48 6.96 3.70 -4.33
N SER A 49 6.31 4.62 -3.63
CA SER A 49 4.86 4.85 -3.70
C SER A 49 4.42 5.16 -5.13
N ASP A 50 5.02 6.17 -5.77
CA ASP A 50 4.69 6.54 -7.15
C ASP A 50 4.96 5.39 -8.14
N ALA A 51 6.00 4.58 -7.88
CA ALA A 51 6.31 3.43 -8.70
C ALA A 51 5.28 2.30 -8.54
N LEU A 52 4.68 2.12 -7.36
CA LEU A 52 3.59 1.19 -7.13
C LEU A 52 2.31 1.68 -7.81
N ASP A 53 2.04 2.97 -7.72
CA ASP A 53 0.91 3.63 -8.35
C ASP A 53 0.89 3.53 -9.89
N LEU A 54 2.06 3.31 -10.48
CA LEU A 54 2.24 3.19 -11.93
C LEU A 54 1.34 2.13 -12.58
N PHE A 55 1.07 1.03 -11.87
CA PHE A 55 0.32 -0.11 -12.39
C PHE A 55 -0.87 -0.46 -11.50
N ARG A 56 -2.07 -0.36 -12.04
CA ARG A 56 -3.30 -0.87 -11.42
C ARG A 56 -3.71 -2.19 -12.06
N GLY A 57 -4.38 -3.04 -11.29
CA GLY A 57 -4.84 -4.34 -11.75
C GLY A 57 -6.21 -4.70 -11.22
N GLY A 58 -6.82 -5.70 -11.83
CA GLY A 58 -8.12 -6.19 -11.39
C GLY A 58 -8.48 -7.52 -12.00
N LEU A 59 -9.33 -8.26 -11.28
CA LEU A 59 -9.85 -9.56 -11.67
C LEU A 59 -11.36 -9.58 -11.47
N ALA A 60 -12.08 -10.15 -12.42
CA ALA A 60 -13.51 -10.40 -12.29
C ALA A 60 -13.87 -11.82 -12.71
N GLY A 61 -14.95 -12.33 -12.13
CA GLY A 61 -15.52 -13.64 -12.42
C GLY A 61 -16.95 -13.51 -12.94
N GLY A 62 -17.25 -14.23 -14.02
CA GLY A 62 -18.60 -14.31 -14.59
C GLY A 62 -18.58 -14.44 -16.12
N PRO A 63 -19.71 -14.78 -16.76
CA PRO A 63 -19.79 -14.96 -18.20
C PRO A 63 -19.48 -13.65 -18.93
N ALA A 64 -18.35 -13.63 -19.62
CA ALA A 64 -17.79 -12.48 -20.30
C ALA A 64 -17.02 -12.88 -21.55
N LEU A 65 -17.13 -12.10 -22.62
CA LEU A 65 -16.38 -12.33 -23.85
C LEU A 65 -16.01 -11.00 -24.49
N GLY A 66 -14.73 -10.88 -24.85
CA GLY A 66 -14.22 -9.75 -25.60
C GLY A 66 -12.91 -9.22 -25.05
N ALA A 67 -12.47 -8.10 -25.60
CA ALA A 67 -11.28 -7.42 -25.15
C ALA A 67 -11.39 -5.92 -25.42
N GLU A 68 -10.67 -5.14 -24.63
CA GLU A 68 -10.44 -3.71 -24.87
C GLU A 68 -8.95 -3.41 -24.73
N LEU A 69 -8.42 -2.67 -25.69
CA LEU A 69 -7.13 -2.01 -25.59
C LEU A 69 -7.36 -0.52 -25.74
N ALA A 70 -6.97 0.25 -24.73
CA ALA A 70 -7.05 1.70 -24.74
C ALA A 70 -5.67 2.27 -24.45
N LEU A 71 -5.15 3.12 -25.33
CA LEU A 71 -3.96 3.90 -25.04
C LEU A 71 -4.31 5.19 -24.28
N THR A 72 -5.48 5.75 -24.57
CA THR A 72 -6.09 6.92 -23.93
C THR A 72 -7.60 6.88 -24.13
N GLU A 73 -8.34 7.87 -23.63
CA GLU A 73 -9.75 8.08 -24.01
C GLU A 73 -9.97 8.35 -25.51
N TYR A 74 -8.94 8.79 -26.24
CA TYR A 74 -9.04 9.13 -27.66
C TYR A 74 -8.65 7.99 -28.60
N ALA A 75 -7.88 7.02 -28.10
CA ALA A 75 -7.35 5.91 -28.87
C ALA A 75 -7.66 4.60 -28.15
N GLN A 76 -8.86 4.10 -28.38
CA GLN A 76 -9.37 2.85 -27.80
C GLN A 76 -9.95 1.95 -28.89
N LEU A 77 -9.75 0.65 -28.75
CA LEU A 77 -10.29 -0.38 -29.62
C LEU A 77 -10.74 -1.53 -28.74
N GLY A 78 -12.02 -1.79 -28.72
CA GLY A 78 -12.55 -2.85 -27.91
C GLY A 78 -14.00 -3.16 -28.17
N ALA A 79 -14.34 -4.42 -28.00
CA ALA A 79 -15.71 -4.87 -27.94
C ALA A 79 -15.77 -5.99 -26.91
N TYR A 80 -16.63 -5.84 -25.91
CA TYR A 80 -16.88 -6.89 -24.94
C TYR A 80 -18.31 -6.85 -24.43
N ALA A 81 -18.79 -8.01 -24.01
CA ALA A 81 -20.00 -8.17 -23.25
C ALA A 81 -19.68 -9.03 -22.03
N SER A 82 -20.06 -8.57 -20.84
CA SER A 82 -19.70 -9.23 -19.59
C SER A 82 -20.79 -9.10 -18.55
N TYR A 83 -21.10 -10.19 -17.88
CA TYR A 83 -21.82 -10.21 -16.61
C TYR A 83 -20.82 -10.68 -15.56
N GLU A 84 -20.26 -9.75 -14.79
CA GLU A 84 -19.11 -10.04 -13.95
C GLU A 84 -19.26 -9.45 -12.55
N LYS A 85 -18.66 -10.15 -11.59
CA LYS A 85 -18.40 -9.68 -10.25
C LYS A 85 -16.90 -9.70 -10.03
N GLY A 86 -16.31 -8.57 -9.72
CA GLY A 86 -14.87 -8.44 -9.66
C GLY A 86 -14.37 -7.50 -8.59
N VAL A 87 -13.05 -7.39 -8.57
CA VAL A 87 -12.30 -6.55 -7.66
C VAL A 87 -11.16 -5.90 -8.43
N ALA A 88 -11.02 -4.59 -8.28
CA ALA A 88 -9.84 -3.84 -8.69
C ALA A 88 -8.96 -3.60 -7.45
N PHE A 89 -7.65 -3.62 -7.66
CA PHE A 89 -6.65 -3.38 -6.64
C PHE A 89 -5.64 -2.34 -7.13
N PRO A 90 -5.06 -1.53 -6.22
CA PRO A 90 -4.27 -0.37 -6.58
C PRO A 90 -2.94 -0.73 -7.25
N HIS A 91 -2.32 -1.85 -6.88
CA HIS A 91 -1.13 -2.39 -7.53
C HIS A 91 -0.92 -3.88 -7.23
N PHE A 92 0.09 -4.54 -7.77
CA PHE A 92 0.24 -6.02 -7.67
C PHE A 92 0.97 -6.53 -6.41
N ILE A 93 1.26 -5.67 -5.42
CA ILE A 93 2.07 -6.02 -4.26
C ILE A 93 1.23 -5.97 -2.97
N PHE A 94 0.63 -7.10 -2.61
CA PHE A 94 -0.35 -7.23 -1.53
C PHE A 94 -0.04 -6.50 -0.22
N PRO A 95 1.20 -6.54 0.34
CA PRO A 95 1.48 -5.84 1.61
C PRO A 95 1.31 -4.32 1.56
N PHE A 96 1.54 -3.67 0.40
CA PHE A 96 1.45 -2.21 0.33
C PHE A 96 0.06 -1.67 0.02
N TRP A 97 -0.93 -2.53 -0.26
CA TRP A 97 -2.33 -2.08 -0.43
C TRP A 97 -2.87 -1.33 0.80
N LEU A 98 -2.35 -1.67 1.98
CA LEU A 98 -2.67 -0.98 3.22
C LEU A 98 -2.15 0.46 3.22
N VAL A 99 -1.02 0.73 2.56
CA VAL A 99 -0.48 2.08 2.42
C VAL A 99 -1.49 2.94 1.67
N ASP A 100 -1.94 2.51 0.49
CA ASP A 100 -2.92 3.26 -0.31
C ASP A 100 -4.20 3.56 0.48
N TYR A 101 -4.70 2.55 1.21
CA TYR A 101 -5.87 2.71 2.07
C TYR A 101 -5.70 3.79 3.12
N TYR A 102 -4.51 3.85 3.71
CA TYR A 102 -4.25 4.75 4.80
C TYR A 102 -3.81 6.15 4.33
N GLU A 103 -3.13 6.25 3.19
CA GLU A 103 -2.61 7.48 2.60
C GLU A 103 -3.70 8.23 1.83
N LYS A 104 -4.31 7.56 0.85
CA LYS A 104 -5.26 8.18 -0.09
C LYS A 104 -6.69 8.13 0.43
N LYS A 105 -6.95 7.37 1.51
CA LYS A 105 -8.29 7.03 2.02
C LYS A 105 -9.17 6.35 0.96
N GLU A 106 -8.53 5.79 -0.07
CA GLU A 106 -9.18 5.02 -1.11
C GLU A 106 -9.40 3.58 -0.62
N PRO A 107 -10.49 2.90 -1.00
CA PRO A 107 -10.63 1.49 -0.69
C PRO A 107 -9.51 0.69 -1.38
N PHE A 108 -8.75 -0.10 -0.62
CA PHE A 108 -7.70 -0.96 -1.17
C PHE A 108 -8.24 -2.07 -2.10
N LEU A 109 -9.55 -2.33 -2.06
CA LEU A 109 -10.25 -3.22 -2.96
C LEU A 109 -11.54 -2.54 -3.43
N GLU A 110 -11.61 -2.24 -4.71
CA GLU A 110 -12.82 -1.71 -5.36
C GLU A 110 -13.61 -2.88 -5.93
N PHE A 111 -14.64 -3.30 -5.20
CA PHE A 111 -15.55 -4.34 -5.68
C PHE A 111 -16.51 -3.75 -6.71
N HIS A 112 -16.76 -4.50 -7.78
CA HIS A 112 -17.76 -4.14 -8.79
C HIS A 112 -18.59 -5.36 -9.19
N GLU A 113 -19.83 -5.10 -9.61
CA GLU A 113 -20.77 -6.12 -10.06
C GLU A 113 -21.74 -5.53 -11.07
N GLY A 114 -21.97 -6.21 -12.20
CA GLY A 114 -22.93 -5.72 -13.20
C GLY A 114 -22.88 -6.41 -14.55
N GLN A 115 -23.77 -5.95 -15.44
CA GLN A 115 -23.83 -6.32 -16.85
C GLN A 115 -23.32 -5.16 -17.70
N TYR A 116 -22.39 -5.48 -18.60
CA TYR A 116 -21.68 -4.52 -19.44
C TYR A 116 -21.74 -4.99 -20.88
N ALA A 117 -22.02 -4.07 -21.78
CA ALA A 117 -21.79 -4.27 -23.21
C ALA A 117 -21.16 -3.00 -23.77
N THR A 118 -19.91 -3.12 -24.21
CA THR A 118 -19.10 -2.00 -24.68
C THR A 118 -18.68 -2.23 -26.11
N ALA A 119 -18.78 -1.18 -26.92
CA ALA A 119 -18.08 -1.07 -28.19
C ALA A 119 -17.32 0.27 -28.21
N SER A 120 -16.03 0.23 -28.52
CA SER A 120 -15.15 1.39 -28.58
C SER A 120 -14.24 1.35 -29.82
N PHE A 121 -14.10 2.52 -30.45
CA PHE A 121 -13.23 2.73 -31.60
C PHE A 121 -12.79 4.20 -31.65
N GLY A 122 -11.49 4.44 -31.49
CA GLY A 122 -10.93 5.79 -31.40
C GLY A 122 -11.58 6.58 -30.26
N PRO A 123 -12.09 7.80 -30.49
CA PRO A 123 -12.80 8.57 -29.47
C PRO A 123 -14.23 8.08 -29.20
N TRP A 124 -14.78 7.25 -30.09
CA TRP A 124 -16.15 6.77 -29.97
C TRP A 124 -16.21 5.60 -28.98
N ARG A 125 -17.09 5.72 -27.99
CA ARG A 125 -17.42 4.65 -27.03
C ARG A 125 -18.91 4.65 -26.81
N LYS A 126 -19.51 3.46 -26.85
CA LYS A 126 -20.88 3.24 -26.40
C LYS A 126 -20.87 2.09 -25.41
N GLU A 127 -21.42 2.35 -24.23
CA GLU A 127 -21.48 1.40 -23.13
C GLU A 127 -22.94 1.29 -22.67
N SER A 128 -23.46 0.07 -22.67
CA SER A 128 -24.82 -0.25 -22.23
C SER A 128 -24.74 -0.94 -20.88
N PHE A 129 -25.60 -0.52 -19.95
CA PHE A 129 -25.71 -1.05 -18.61
C PHE A 129 -27.18 -1.20 -18.23
N ASP A 130 -27.55 -2.30 -17.57
CA ASP A 130 -28.88 -2.47 -16.97
C ASP A 130 -28.88 -1.94 -15.52
N ASP A 131 -29.87 -1.10 -15.22
CA ASP A 131 -29.92 -0.25 -14.03
C ASP A 131 -30.57 -0.96 -12.84
N TYR A 132 -29.77 -1.35 -11.85
CA TYR A 132 -30.26 -1.73 -10.51
C TYR A 132 -29.37 -1.09 -9.42
N SER A 133 -29.83 0.06 -8.92
CA SER A 133 -29.69 0.59 -7.56
C SER A 133 -28.68 -0.12 -6.61
N SER A 134 -27.39 0.03 -6.84
CA SER A 134 -26.38 -0.24 -5.82
C SER A 134 -25.34 0.88 -5.75
N ASN A 135 -24.91 1.20 -4.52
CA ASN A 135 -23.84 2.16 -4.19
C ASN A 135 -22.43 1.60 -4.48
N ILE A 136 -22.34 0.50 -5.22
CA ILE A 136 -21.09 -0.21 -5.52
C ILE A 136 -20.56 0.30 -6.85
N ASP A 137 -19.25 0.53 -6.93
CA ASP A 137 -18.61 0.95 -8.18
C ASP A 137 -18.89 -0.06 -9.29
N ARG A 138 -19.11 0.47 -10.49
CA ARG A 138 -19.79 -0.30 -11.52
C ARG A 138 -18.84 -0.86 -12.56
N HIS A 139 -17.54 -0.62 -12.56
CA HIS A 139 -16.62 -1.28 -13.49
C HIS A 139 -15.17 -0.97 -13.08
N PHE A 140 -14.17 -1.60 -13.73
CA PHE A 140 -12.77 -1.24 -13.51
C PHE A 140 -12.53 0.25 -13.76
N PRO A 141 -11.88 0.98 -12.82
CA PRO A 141 -11.69 2.42 -12.88
C PRO A 141 -10.91 2.84 -14.12
N ARG A 142 -11.12 4.08 -14.56
CA ARG A 142 -10.49 4.60 -15.79
C ARG A 142 -10.21 6.10 -15.68
N HIS A 143 -8.99 6.51 -16.05
CA HIS A 143 -8.65 7.91 -16.26
C HIS A 143 -8.36 8.22 -17.75
N LYS A 144 -8.32 9.51 -18.07
CA LYS A 144 -8.25 10.03 -19.45
C LYS A 144 -6.98 9.60 -20.21
N TRP A 145 -5.86 9.54 -19.48
CA TRP A 145 -4.52 9.31 -20.01
C TRP A 145 -4.02 7.88 -19.78
N ASP A 146 -4.86 6.99 -19.27
CA ASP A 146 -4.48 5.64 -18.92
C ASP A 146 -4.28 4.75 -20.14
N VAL A 147 -3.20 3.96 -20.09
CA VAL A 147 -2.97 2.86 -21.03
C VAL A 147 -3.52 1.59 -20.38
N ARG A 148 -4.64 1.09 -20.91
CA ARG A 148 -5.43 0.00 -20.37
C ARG A 148 -5.47 -1.18 -21.31
N ILE A 149 -5.38 -2.38 -20.73
CA ILE A 149 -5.66 -3.65 -21.40
C ILE A 149 -6.67 -4.40 -20.55
N GLN A 150 -7.73 -4.87 -21.19
CA GLN A 150 -8.77 -5.66 -20.57
C GLN A 150 -9.09 -6.87 -21.44
N LEU A 151 -9.14 -8.04 -20.81
CA LEU A 151 -9.40 -9.30 -21.47
C LEU A 151 -10.52 -10.03 -20.74
N HIS A 152 -11.56 -10.40 -21.47
CA HIS A 152 -12.68 -11.18 -20.98
C HIS A 152 -12.68 -12.55 -21.67
N ALA A 153 -12.30 -13.59 -20.93
CA ALA A 153 -12.12 -14.96 -21.41
C ALA A 153 -13.11 -15.91 -20.74
N PHE A 154 -14.35 -15.88 -21.22
CA PHE A 154 -15.50 -16.67 -20.76
C PHE A 154 -15.87 -16.48 -19.30
N ILE A 155 -15.10 -17.03 -18.36
CA ILE A 155 -15.44 -16.98 -16.92
C ILE A 155 -14.51 -16.00 -16.19
N LEU A 156 -13.32 -15.74 -16.76
CA LEU A 156 -12.30 -14.91 -16.14
C LEU A 156 -12.14 -13.62 -16.94
N SER A 157 -12.27 -12.50 -16.26
CA SER A 157 -11.90 -11.19 -16.78
C SER A 157 -10.67 -10.69 -16.04
N ALA A 158 -9.69 -10.17 -16.77
CA ALA A 158 -8.51 -9.54 -16.21
C ALA A 158 -8.34 -8.14 -16.79
N TYR A 159 -7.92 -7.22 -15.93
CA TYR A 159 -7.69 -5.83 -16.26
C TYR A 159 -6.32 -5.40 -15.72
N ALA A 160 -5.58 -4.67 -16.55
CA ALA A 160 -4.35 -4.03 -16.15
C ALA A 160 -4.26 -2.65 -16.80
N THR A 161 -3.80 -1.68 -16.02
CA THR A 161 -3.62 -0.31 -16.48
C THR A 161 -2.27 0.24 -16.05
N PHE A 162 -1.64 0.95 -16.96
CA PHE A 162 -0.50 1.79 -16.73
C PHE A 162 -0.94 3.25 -16.72
N ARG A 163 -0.50 4.02 -15.72
CA ARG A 163 -0.82 5.45 -15.55
C ARG A 163 0.37 6.33 -15.94
N PRO A 164 0.41 6.92 -17.15
CA PRO A 164 1.52 7.77 -17.57
C PRO A 164 1.67 9.04 -16.73
N THR A 165 0.61 9.53 -16.10
CA THR A 165 0.68 10.68 -15.19
C THR A 165 1.55 10.37 -13.98
N GLU A 166 1.34 9.20 -13.35
CA GLU A 166 2.18 8.74 -12.24
C GLU A 166 3.60 8.41 -12.68
N PHE A 167 3.78 7.95 -13.93
CA PHE A 167 5.12 7.79 -14.48
C PHE A 167 5.89 9.12 -14.55
N VAL A 168 5.22 10.18 -14.99
CA VAL A 168 5.81 11.52 -15.04
C VAL A 168 6.08 12.04 -13.64
N ASP A 169 5.17 11.82 -12.71
CA ASP A 169 5.32 12.20 -11.31
C ASP A 169 6.49 11.47 -10.63
N PHE A 170 6.58 10.15 -10.80
CA PHE A 170 7.71 9.32 -10.39
C PHE A 170 9.06 9.88 -10.90
N LEU A 171 9.12 10.26 -12.18
CA LEU A 171 10.31 10.84 -12.78
C LEU A 171 10.61 12.26 -12.27
N ALA A 172 9.57 13.08 -12.08
CA ALA A 172 9.69 14.45 -11.59
C ALA A 172 10.21 14.48 -10.16
N GLY A 173 9.81 13.54 -9.30
CA GLY A 173 10.30 13.53 -7.92
C GLY A 173 11.78 13.19 -7.79
N PHE A 174 12.45 12.59 -8.79
CA PHE A 174 13.92 12.48 -8.78
C PHE A 174 14.64 13.84 -8.81
N VAL A 175 13.97 14.88 -9.30
CA VAL A 175 14.47 16.27 -9.26
C VAL A 175 13.79 17.09 -8.15
N GLY A 176 13.05 16.43 -7.26
CA GLY A 176 12.32 17.07 -6.16
C GLY A 176 11.09 17.87 -6.62
N TRP A 177 10.57 17.59 -7.81
CA TRP A 177 9.34 18.18 -8.30
C TRP A 177 8.18 17.20 -8.16
N ASP A 178 7.07 17.67 -7.57
CA ASP A 178 5.86 16.90 -7.28
C ASP A 178 4.66 17.54 -8.01
N PRO A 179 4.41 17.17 -9.28
CA PRO A 179 3.23 17.58 -10.03
C PRO A 179 1.89 17.11 -9.45
N SER A 180 1.83 15.88 -8.91
CA SER A 180 0.60 15.26 -8.39
C SER A 180 0.20 15.81 -7.01
N GLY A 181 1.16 16.29 -6.23
CA GLY A 181 0.93 16.85 -4.91
C GLY A 181 0.68 15.80 -3.83
N ASP A 182 0.99 14.53 -4.10
CA ASP A 182 0.77 13.39 -3.22
C ASP A 182 2.03 12.93 -2.49
N ASP A 183 3.18 13.58 -2.72
CA ASP A 183 4.40 13.35 -1.94
C ASP A 183 4.16 13.57 -0.44
N GLN A 184 4.60 12.60 0.34
CA GLN A 184 4.54 12.70 1.79
C GLN A 184 5.58 13.69 2.31
N ARG A 185 5.20 14.40 3.37
CA ARG A 185 6.05 15.40 4.02
C ARG A 185 6.17 15.13 5.51
N LEU A 186 7.27 15.59 6.10
CA LEU A 186 7.45 15.58 7.53
C LEU A 186 6.43 16.48 8.22
N ASP A 187 5.77 15.92 9.22
CA ASP A 187 5.10 16.68 10.26
C ASP A 187 6.12 16.86 11.38
N TYR A 188 6.67 18.07 11.49
CA TYR A 188 7.71 18.43 12.45
C TYR A 188 7.22 18.43 13.90
N VAL A 189 5.89 18.36 14.14
CA VAL A 189 5.31 18.34 15.49
C VAL A 189 5.17 16.90 16.01
N ALA A 190 5.04 15.92 15.11
CA ALA A 190 4.88 14.52 15.46
C ALA A 190 6.23 13.88 15.80
N THR A 191 6.39 13.40 17.04
CA THR A 191 7.56 12.60 17.43
C THR A 191 7.51 11.22 16.76
N ARG A 192 8.54 10.89 15.99
CA ARG A 192 8.65 9.63 15.23
C ARG A 192 9.71 8.71 15.83
N TYR A 193 9.43 7.41 15.81
CA TYR A 193 10.37 6.39 16.28
C TYR A 193 10.57 5.29 15.22
N PRO A 194 11.23 5.59 14.09
CA PRO A 194 11.39 4.62 12.98
C PRO A 194 12.16 3.37 13.40
N ALA A 195 13.23 3.54 14.20
CA ALA A 195 13.99 2.41 14.73
C ALA A 195 13.17 1.52 15.68
N ASP A 196 12.29 2.10 16.48
CA ASP A 196 11.38 1.34 17.35
C ASP A 196 10.33 0.60 16.52
N GLN A 197 9.74 1.26 15.51
CA GLN A 197 8.79 0.64 14.59
C GLN A 197 9.43 -0.55 13.83
N PHE A 198 10.66 -0.39 13.36
CA PHE A 198 11.43 -1.47 12.75
C PHE A 198 11.64 -2.62 13.74
N GLY A 199 12.11 -2.30 14.95
CA GLY A 199 12.41 -3.28 15.99
C GLY A 199 11.18 -4.09 16.42
N ARG A 200 10.05 -3.43 16.65
CA ARG A 200 8.79 -4.10 17.01
C ARG A 200 8.18 -4.86 15.83
N GLY A 201 8.27 -4.32 14.61
CA GLY A 201 7.83 -5.02 13.39
C GLY A 201 8.59 -6.33 13.18
N LEU A 202 9.92 -6.29 13.28
CA LEU A 202 10.78 -7.47 13.21
C LEU A 202 10.51 -8.44 14.36
N CYS A 203 10.34 -7.95 15.59
CA CYS A 203 10.01 -8.78 16.74
C CYS A 203 8.66 -9.50 16.58
N ASN A 204 7.65 -8.81 16.05
CA ASN A 204 6.33 -9.36 15.81
C ASN A 204 6.35 -10.49 14.76
N ILE A 205 7.17 -10.37 13.72
CA ILE A 205 7.36 -11.43 12.71
C ILE A 205 8.15 -12.62 13.27
N LEU A 206 9.26 -12.35 13.97
CA LEU A 206 10.14 -13.44 14.42
C LEU A 206 9.55 -14.23 15.59
N PHE A 207 8.84 -13.54 16.47
CA PHE A 207 8.39 -14.12 17.72
C PHE A 207 6.86 -14.26 17.80
N GLY A 208 6.10 -13.83 16.78
CA GLY A 208 4.63 -13.86 16.74
C GLY A 208 4.04 -15.19 17.18
N ALA A 209 4.65 -16.29 16.73
CA ALA A 209 4.22 -17.65 17.04
C ALA A 209 4.14 -17.96 18.55
N PHE A 210 4.89 -17.24 19.40
CA PHE A 210 4.84 -17.41 20.85
C PHE A 210 3.53 -16.92 21.49
N GLU A 211 2.70 -16.15 20.78
CA GLU A 211 1.35 -15.81 21.27
C GLU A 211 0.49 -17.07 21.51
N ILE A 212 0.70 -18.15 20.75
CA ILE A 212 -0.06 -19.39 20.91
C ILE A 212 0.20 -20.04 22.28
N PRO A 213 1.43 -20.46 22.62
CA PRO A 213 1.71 -21.07 23.92
C PRO A 213 1.48 -20.10 25.08
N VAL A 214 1.79 -18.81 24.92
CA VAL A 214 1.60 -17.81 25.99
C VAL A 214 0.12 -17.64 26.36
N ASN A 215 -0.79 -17.60 25.39
CA ASN A 215 -2.23 -17.49 25.70
C ASN A 215 -2.81 -18.78 26.27
N ILE A 216 -2.34 -19.95 25.83
CA ILE A 216 -2.73 -21.23 26.44
C ILE A 216 -2.36 -21.22 27.93
N ILE A 217 -1.10 -20.92 28.26
CA ILE A 217 -0.62 -20.86 29.66
C ILE A 217 -1.39 -19.83 30.47
N ARG A 218 -1.64 -18.64 29.91
CA ARG A 218 -2.36 -17.56 30.60
C ARG A 218 -3.80 -17.94 30.91
N VAL A 219 -4.53 -18.50 29.94
CA VAL A 219 -5.92 -18.91 30.13
C VAL A 219 -6.02 -20.14 31.03
N THR A 220 -5.07 -21.08 30.93
CA THR A 220 -4.98 -22.20 31.87
C THR A 220 -4.81 -21.70 33.31
N ALA A 221 -3.95 -20.71 33.54
CA ALA A 221 -3.72 -20.15 34.88
C ALA A 221 -4.95 -19.42 35.45
N SER A 222 -5.80 -18.82 34.61
CA SER A 222 -6.97 -18.04 35.06
C SER A 222 -8.28 -18.82 35.09
N GLU A 223 -8.48 -19.76 34.17
CA GLU A 223 -9.77 -20.43 33.91
C GLU A 223 -9.68 -21.97 33.95
N GLY A 224 -8.47 -22.54 34.03
CA GLY A 224 -8.23 -23.99 34.08
C GLY A 224 -7.89 -24.62 32.73
N ASP A 225 -7.57 -25.92 32.75
CA ASP A 225 -6.95 -26.63 31.62
C ASP A 225 -7.83 -26.70 30.37
N LEU A 226 -9.13 -26.94 30.52
CA LEU A 226 -10.07 -27.06 29.39
C LEU A 226 -10.30 -25.71 28.67
N PRO A 227 -10.53 -24.59 29.38
CA PRO A 227 -10.50 -23.26 28.78
C PRO A 227 -9.15 -22.90 28.16
N GLY A 228 -8.04 -23.31 28.78
CA GLY A 228 -6.70 -23.09 28.23
C GLY A 228 -6.51 -23.71 26.85
N LEU A 229 -6.90 -24.98 26.69
CA LEU A 229 -6.78 -25.70 25.42
C LEU A 229 -7.71 -25.15 24.33
N SER A 230 -8.92 -24.70 24.69
CA SER A 230 -9.91 -24.23 23.73
C SER A 230 -9.80 -22.72 23.48
N LYS A 231 -10.17 -21.92 24.47
CA LYS A 231 -10.16 -20.45 24.41
C LYS A 231 -8.74 -19.90 24.31
N GLY A 232 -7.79 -20.45 25.06
CA GLY A 232 -6.39 -20.02 25.02
C GLY A 232 -5.75 -20.26 23.65
N LEU A 233 -5.99 -21.41 23.03
CA LEU A 233 -5.52 -21.71 21.68
C LEU A 233 -6.16 -20.79 20.65
N GLY A 234 -7.49 -20.61 20.69
CA GLY A 234 -8.19 -19.72 19.75
C GLY A 234 -7.71 -18.27 19.83
N LEU A 235 -7.58 -17.73 21.05
CA LEU A 235 -7.04 -16.39 21.27
C LEU A 235 -5.58 -16.27 20.82
N GLY A 236 -4.76 -17.28 21.11
CA GLY A 236 -3.36 -17.32 20.73
C GLY A 236 -3.17 -17.33 19.21
N LEU A 237 -3.95 -18.13 18.49
CA LEU A 237 -3.93 -18.18 17.03
C LEU A 237 -4.37 -16.85 16.41
N TRP A 238 -5.43 -16.24 16.92
CA TRP A 238 -5.88 -14.93 16.47
C TRP A 238 -4.81 -13.86 16.65
N ARG A 239 -4.21 -13.77 17.84
CA ARG A 239 -3.16 -12.78 18.12
C ARG A 239 -1.90 -13.01 17.31
N PHE A 240 -1.52 -14.28 17.10
CA PHE A 240 -0.42 -14.65 16.21
C PHE A 240 -0.63 -14.06 14.82
N VAL A 241 -1.77 -14.33 14.19
CA VAL A 241 -2.08 -13.81 12.84
C VAL A 241 -2.05 -12.27 12.83
N CYS A 242 -2.63 -11.62 13.83
CA CYS A 242 -2.57 -10.16 13.92
C CYS A 242 -1.12 -9.64 14.01
N ARG A 243 -0.26 -10.27 14.81
CA ARG A 243 1.14 -9.85 14.95
C ARG A 243 1.96 -10.08 13.69
N GLU A 244 1.77 -11.18 12.98
CA GLU A 244 2.49 -11.43 11.73
C GLU A 244 2.10 -10.37 10.68
N VAL A 245 0.80 -10.12 10.51
CA VAL A 245 0.31 -9.12 9.55
C VAL A 245 0.79 -7.72 9.93
N VAL A 246 0.59 -7.30 11.18
CA VAL A 246 1.03 -5.98 11.65
C VAL A 246 2.55 -5.87 11.66
N GLY A 247 3.27 -6.95 11.97
CA GLY A 247 4.73 -6.98 11.96
C GLY A 247 5.27 -6.72 10.56
N VAL A 248 4.69 -7.34 9.53
CA VAL A 248 5.02 -7.04 8.12
C VAL A 248 4.69 -5.60 7.78
N VAL A 249 3.51 -5.11 8.17
CA VAL A 249 3.12 -3.71 7.94
C VAL A 249 4.11 -2.76 8.60
N GLU A 250 4.43 -2.94 9.87
CA GLU A 250 5.37 -2.08 10.62
C GLU A 250 6.80 -2.20 10.10
N LEU A 251 7.23 -3.38 9.65
CA LEU A 251 8.53 -3.56 9.01
C LEU A 251 8.59 -2.89 7.63
N VAL A 252 7.49 -2.83 6.91
CA VAL A 252 7.41 -2.15 5.61
C VAL A 252 7.31 -0.64 5.78
N THR A 253 6.58 -0.20 6.81
CA THR A 253 6.26 1.20 7.08
C THR A 253 7.12 1.80 8.19
N PHE A 254 8.23 1.15 8.55
CA PHE A 254 9.15 1.66 9.57
C PHE A 254 9.70 3.07 9.29
N PRO A 255 9.92 3.52 8.03
CA PRO A 255 10.38 4.89 7.73
C PRO A 255 9.49 5.98 8.33
N PHE A 256 8.21 5.67 8.51
CA PHE A 256 7.25 6.63 8.99
C PHE A 256 7.32 6.86 10.50
N GLY A 257 7.91 5.95 11.26
CA GLY A 257 8.03 6.02 12.73
C GLY A 257 6.69 6.15 13.45
N TRP A 258 5.67 5.42 13.00
CA TRP A 258 4.32 5.37 13.56
C TRP A 258 4.31 4.87 15.01
N GLN A 259 3.23 5.20 15.71
CA GLN A 259 2.91 4.61 17.00
C GLN A 259 2.51 3.12 16.85
N PRO A 260 2.67 2.28 17.89
CA PRO A 260 2.36 0.86 17.83
C PRO A 260 0.90 0.59 17.42
N ILE A 261 0.73 -0.20 16.35
CA ILE A 261 -0.61 -0.59 15.87
C ILE A 261 -1.24 -1.60 16.84
N ILE A 262 -0.43 -2.49 17.41
CA ILE A 262 -0.86 -3.48 18.40
C ILE A 262 -0.26 -3.10 19.75
N GLN A 263 -1.06 -3.25 20.80
CA GLN A 263 -0.57 -3.25 22.17
C GLN A 263 -0.94 -4.54 22.88
N PRO A 264 -0.02 -5.18 23.62
CA PRO A 264 1.40 -4.79 23.82
C PRO A 264 2.22 -4.82 22.52
N GLU A 265 3.09 -3.82 22.33
CA GLU A 265 3.86 -3.63 21.09
C GLU A 265 4.82 -4.81 20.82
N TYR A 266 5.42 -5.33 21.90
CA TYR A 266 6.23 -6.54 21.92
C TYR A 266 5.44 -7.72 22.53
N ILE A 267 5.83 -8.93 22.15
CA ILE A 267 5.24 -10.18 22.67
C ILE A 267 5.61 -10.41 24.12
N PHE A 268 6.82 -10.02 24.49
CA PHE A 268 7.35 -10.08 25.85
C PHE A 268 7.44 -8.65 26.42
N PRO A 269 6.31 -8.04 26.81
CA PRO A 269 6.35 -6.70 27.38
C PRO A 269 7.02 -6.74 28.75
N LEU A 270 7.83 -5.72 29.04
CA LEU A 270 8.38 -5.49 30.38
C LEU A 270 7.26 -5.35 31.44
N ASN A 271 6.09 -4.84 31.04
CA ASN A 271 4.94 -4.66 31.91
C ASN A 271 3.75 -5.52 31.41
N GLN A 272 3.46 -6.60 32.13
CA GLN A 272 2.47 -7.61 31.70
C GLN A 272 1.00 -7.19 31.89
N ASN A 273 0.75 -6.03 32.49
CA ASN A 273 -0.60 -5.53 32.80
C ASN A 273 -1.31 -4.86 31.61
N MET A 274 -0.77 -4.93 30.40
CA MET A 274 -1.36 -4.28 29.23
C MET A 274 -2.42 -5.17 28.57
N SER A 275 -3.63 -4.63 28.42
CA SER A 275 -4.71 -5.29 27.69
C SER A 275 -4.45 -5.25 26.18
N TRP A 276 -4.81 -6.35 25.51
CA TRP A 276 -4.68 -6.45 24.06
C TRP A 276 -5.58 -5.45 23.36
N ARG A 277 -5.01 -4.54 22.56
CA ARG A 277 -5.77 -3.57 21.77
C ARG A 277 -5.08 -3.30 20.44
N THR A 278 -5.89 -3.06 19.42
CA THR A 278 -5.44 -2.53 18.13
C THR A 278 -5.75 -1.04 18.06
N GLN A 279 -4.77 -0.25 17.65
CA GLN A 279 -4.89 1.18 17.43
C GLN A 279 -4.86 1.46 15.93
N ARG A 280 -5.58 2.49 15.50
CA ARG A 280 -5.39 3.00 14.15
C ARG A 280 -4.03 3.69 14.11
N PRO A 281 -3.20 3.43 13.09
CA PRO A 281 -1.97 4.18 12.93
C PRO A 281 -2.34 5.66 12.79
N SER A 282 -1.56 6.52 13.43
CA SER A 282 -1.71 7.97 13.33
C SER A 282 -1.22 8.41 11.95
N PHE A 283 -2.06 8.26 10.94
CA PHE A 283 -1.83 8.92 9.65
C PHE A 283 -2.00 10.41 9.87
N HIS A 284 -1.09 11.17 9.29
CA HIS A 284 -1.06 12.63 9.36
C HIS A 284 -2.47 13.19 9.19
N LYS A 285 -2.85 14.10 10.08
CA LYS A 285 -3.97 15.00 9.77
C LYS A 285 -3.51 15.84 8.59
N GLN A 286 -4.07 15.57 7.42
CA GLN A 286 -4.14 16.56 6.35
C GLN A 286 -4.78 17.82 6.97
N TYR A 287 -4.05 18.93 6.96
CA TYR A 287 -4.65 20.26 7.12
C TYR A 287 -5.26 20.68 5.80
#